data_AF-A0A957IZA8-F1
#
_entry.id   AF-A0A957IZA8-F1
#
_cell.length_a   1.000
_cell.length_b   1.000
_cell.length_c   1.000
_cell.angle_alpha   90.00
_cell.angle_beta   90.00
_cell.angle_gamma   90.00
#
_symmetry.space_group_name_H-M   'P 1'
#
loop_
_entity.id
_entity.type
_entity.pdbx_description
1 polymer ?
#
loop_
_entity_poly.entity_id
_entity_poly.type
_entity_poly.pdbx_seq_one_letter_code
_entity_poly.pdbx_strand_id
1 'polypeptide(L)'
;RIELNHVYSNTASGGSGGGIAVQFGAAATLEANTLHHNQAGSGGGFSTLGPATLYSNLFYLNSASTGGGATLSANVTLWNNTFADNAAATNGAAIYAFSGNITIRNTIIAFNAGGTNDGIGTFGGFSGSITGAYNNVHDDTLAAAVSFSNPIGGDPAFANRPAANYHLDVASPNVDAGDPATPAAVDVDIDGRFRPVNTTIDVGADEYEPALIDFTLSPPLLTTPVDRGTSVPYSHVLANIGNVDDSYTFTCSNDQGWAVTCPPPANVPAGQNASVNTTLQVPAGATALTIAQTVITATSTADPAEFRRAVVQSIVNPLPGVAFAPDNSDTVLPGDTITYTHFLTNTGDAPDTFIVRLLPGSSWAELLPSNQFQIAIPAGQSRVVEVRVTVPPFAPAGLADTAQVEAVSQFDPTVSALVADTVVARPTVGTRYVAVNGNDANNNCTQSSTPCQSIARGVNQASFNDEVYIASGSYAESAIPLNDTIHLSGGWTSGYRVQEGPEKTLIDAAGSALIFDVAPGAAIRPSISNLTLQNGASGGPGGAILVGSGAQPRLDTV
;
A
#
# COMPACT_ATOMS: atom_id res chain seq x y z
N ARG A 1 -3.52 41.21 -35.11
CA ARG A 1 -4.24 39.93 -35.10
C ARG A 1 -5.30 40.01 -34.02
N ILE A 2 -6.52 39.57 -34.31
CA ILE A 2 -7.69 39.56 -33.42
C ILE A 2 -8.20 38.13 -33.50
N GLU A 3 -8.23 37.40 -32.39
CA GLU A 3 -8.57 35.98 -32.42
C GLU A 3 -9.40 35.51 -31.22
N LEU A 4 -10.26 34.51 -31.43
CA LEU A 4 -11.08 33.87 -30.39
C LEU A 4 -11.99 34.85 -29.62
N ASN A 5 -12.57 35.83 -30.30
CA ASN A 5 -13.47 36.82 -29.71
C ASN A 5 -14.93 36.62 -30.15
N HIS A 6 -15.86 36.94 -29.26
CA HIS A 6 -17.28 37.14 -29.58
C HIS A 6 -17.58 38.65 -29.64
N VAL A 7 -17.97 39.16 -30.80
CA VAL A 7 -18.34 40.57 -31.02
C VAL A 7 -19.79 40.65 -31.44
N TYR A 8 -20.67 41.16 -30.57
CA TYR A 8 -22.09 41.11 -30.85
C TYR A 8 -22.92 42.27 -30.32
N SER A 9 -24.10 42.47 -30.94
CA SER A 9 -25.09 43.49 -30.56
C SER A 9 -24.57 44.93 -30.56
N ASN A 10 -23.56 45.23 -31.38
CA ASN A 10 -23.03 46.58 -31.55
C ASN A 10 -23.76 47.32 -32.68
N THR A 11 -23.85 48.65 -32.59
CA THR A 11 -24.52 49.47 -33.60
C THR A 11 -23.67 50.68 -34.00
N ALA A 12 -23.36 50.80 -35.29
CA ALA A 12 -22.71 51.95 -35.92
C ALA A 12 -23.68 52.70 -36.85
N SER A 13 -24.59 53.49 -36.26
CA SER A 13 -25.63 54.22 -36.99
C SER A 13 -25.05 55.17 -38.05
N GLY A 14 -25.22 54.83 -39.32
CA GLY A 14 -24.69 55.61 -40.46
C GLY A 14 -23.17 55.50 -40.68
N GLY A 15 -22.47 54.70 -39.85
CA GLY A 15 -21.04 54.40 -39.98
C GLY A 15 -20.78 53.02 -40.59
N SER A 16 -19.52 52.59 -40.55
CA SER A 16 -19.09 51.29 -41.05
C SER A 16 -18.50 50.39 -39.97
N GLY A 17 -18.66 49.07 -40.11
CA GLY A 17 -18.05 48.08 -39.23
C GLY A 17 -18.74 48.03 -37.86
N GLY A 18 -20.00 47.57 -37.84
CA GLY A 18 -20.81 47.53 -36.62
C GLY A 18 -20.13 46.76 -35.49
N GLY A 19 -19.50 45.63 -35.81
CA GLY A 19 -18.59 44.93 -34.90
C GLY A 19 -17.16 45.49 -34.95
N ILE A 20 -16.49 45.37 -36.11
CA ILE A 20 -15.09 45.75 -36.28
C ILE A 20 -14.90 46.62 -37.54
N ALA A 21 -14.16 47.72 -37.42
CA ALA A 21 -13.80 48.60 -38.52
C ALA A 21 -12.28 48.78 -38.65
N VAL A 22 -11.72 48.44 -39.81
CA VAL A 22 -10.30 48.65 -40.16
C VAL A 22 -10.20 49.89 -41.06
N GLN A 23 -9.49 50.91 -40.58
CA GLN A 23 -9.37 52.21 -41.25
C GLN A 23 -8.27 52.21 -42.31
N PHE A 24 -8.28 53.23 -43.17
CA PHE A 24 -7.26 53.43 -44.19
C PHE A 24 -5.85 53.45 -43.60
N GLY A 25 -4.92 52.74 -44.23
CA GLY A 25 -3.53 52.62 -43.77
C GLY A 25 -3.29 51.59 -42.66
N ALA A 26 -4.33 50.93 -42.15
CA ALA A 26 -4.23 49.82 -41.20
C ALA A 26 -4.35 48.46 -41.91
N ALA A 27 -3.81 47.41 -41.28
CA ALA A 27 -3.97 46.03 -41.72
C ALA A 27 -4.45 45.16 -40.56
N ALA A 28 -5.25 44.13 -40.84
CA ALA A 28 -5.79 43.24 -39.81
C ALA A 28 -5.76 41.77 -40.21
N THR A 29 -5.54 40.91 -39.22
CA THR A 29 -5.78 39.46 -39.31
C THR A 29 -6.84 39.12 -38.28
N LEU A 30 -7.93 38.51 -38.72
CA LEU A 30 -9.02 38.00 -37.88
C LEU A 30 -9.01 36.48 -37.95
N GLU A 31 -8.98 35.80 -36.81
CA GLU A 31 -8.89 34.35 -36.74
C GLU A 31 -9.85 33.78 -35.68
N ALA A 32 -10.70 32.81 -36.04
CA ALA A 32 -11.60 32.17 -35.08
C ALA A 32 -12.46 33.14 -34.25
N ASN A 33 -12.93 34.25 -34.84
CA ASN A 33 -13.84 35.18 -34.17
C ASN A 33 -15.28 34.89 -34.56
N THR A 34 -16.19 35.06 -33.61
CA THR A 34 -17.63 35.03 -33.82
C THR A 34 -18.18 36.46 -33.81
N LEU A 35 -18.69 36.95 -34.95
CA LEU A 35 -19.30 38.27 -35.09
C LEU A 35 -20.79 38.12 -35.40
N HIS A 36 -21.66 38.58 -34.50
CA HIS A 36 -23.10 38.41 -34.71
C HIS A 36 -24.00 39.53 -34.19
N HIS A 37 -25.19 39.68 -34.77
CA HIS A 37 -26.18 40.68 -34.33
C HIS A 37 -25.65 42.13 -34.32
N ASN A 38 -24.57 42.42 -35.04
CA ASN A 38 -24.05 43.78 -35.16
C ASN A 38 -24.75 44.51 -36.31
N GLN A 39 -24.90 45.83 -36.16
CA GLN A 39 -25.69 46.68 -37.06
C GLN A 39 -24.86 47.87 -37.54
N ALA A 40 -24.89 48.20 -38.83
CA ALA A 40 -24.18 49.37 -39.36
C ALA A 40 -24.85 49.99 -40.60
N GLY A 41 -24.37 51.16 -41.04
CA GLY A 41 -24.66 51.62 -42.40
C GLY A 41 -23.99 50.73 -43.46
N SER A 42 -22.77 50.27 -43.19
CA SER A 42 -21.99 49.41 -44.08
C SER A 42 -21.15 48.41 -43.27
N GLY A 43 -21.20 47.12 -43.59
CA GLY A 43 -20.38 46.14 -42.87
C GLY A 43 -20.89 45.91 -41.45
N GLY A 44 -22.03 45.22 -41.31
CA GLY A 44 -22.67 44.99 -40.00
C GLY A 44 -21.72 44.29 -39.03
N GLY A 45 -21.14 43.14 -39.43
CA GLY A 45 -20.10 42.45 -38.66
C GLY A 45 -18.73 43.14 -38.77
N PHE A 46 -18.23 43.27 -40.00
CA PHE A 46 -16.87 43.77 -40.28
C PHE A 46 -16.84 44.78 -41.43
N SER A 47 -15.98 45.78 -41.34
CA SER A 47 -15.69 46.68 -42.46
C SER A 47 -14.19 46.93 -42.56
N THR A 48 -13.64 46.88 -43.77
CA THR A 48 -12.23 47.24 -43.99
C THR A 48 -12.01 48.19 -45.16
N LEU A 49 -11.22 49.24 -44.89
CA LEU A 49 -10.63 50.16 -45.86
C LEU A 49 -9.14 49.90 -46.09
N GLY A 50 -8.54 48.95 -45.35
CA GLY A 50 -7.15 48.51 -45.49
C GLY A 50 -7.05 47.00 -45.77
N PRO A 51 -5.86 46.45 -46.08
CA PRO A 51 -5.73 45.03 -46.36
C PRO A 51 -6.09 44.18 -45.13
N ALA A 52 -6.76 43.04 -45.35
CA ALA A 52 -7.13 42.15 -44.26
C ALA A 52 -7.04 40.67 -44.64
N THR A 53 -6.83 39.83 -43.63
CA THR A 53 -6.82 38.38 -43.74
C THR A 53 -7.77 37.77 -42.71
N LEU A 54 -8.68 36.91 -43.14
CA LEU A 54 -9.72 36.33 -42.30
C LEU A 54 -9.63 34.80 -42.37
N TYR A 55 -9.43 34.16 -41.21
CA TYR A 55 -9.34 32.71 -41.04
C TYR A 55 -10.40 32.23 -40.05
N SER A 56 -11.14 31.18 -40.36
CA SER A 56 -11.96 30.48 -39.34
C SER A 56 -13.01 31.35 -38.64
N ASN A 57 -13.42 32.49 -39.21
CA ASN A 57 -14.36 33.39 -38.54
C ASN A 57 -15.80 33.05 -38.91
N LEU A 58 -16.69 33.18 -37.93
CA LEU A 58 -18.12 32.99 -38.08
C LEU A 58 -18.84 34.34 -38.02
N PHE A 59 -19.49 34.72 -39.12
CA PHE A 59 -20.31 35.93 -39.24
C PHE A 59 -21.77 35.54 -39.40
N TYR A 60 -22.62 35.83 -38.41
CA TYR A 60 -24.04 35.52 -38.53
C TYR A 60 -24.99 36.54 -37.95
N LEU A 61 -26.21 36.64 -38.52
CA LEU A 61 -27.26 37.55 -38.03
C LEU A 61 -26.81 39.02 -37.90
N ASN A 62 -25.77 39.45 -38.60
CA ASN A 62 -25.39 40.86 -38.67
C ASN A 62 -26.23 41.58 -39.72
N SER A 63 -26.51 42.87 -39.53
CA SER A 63 -27.33 43.65 -40.47
C SER A 63 -26.69 44.98 -40.88
N ALA A 64 -26.88 45.37 -42.15
CA ALA A 64 -26.46 46.68 -42.64
C ALA A 64 -27.27 47.16 -43.84
N SER A 65 -27.02 48.38 -44.34
CA SER A 65 -27.58 48.77 -45.64
C SER A 65 -26.93 48.00 -46.79
N THR A 66 -25.62 47.76 -46.69
CA THR A 66 -24.79 46.94 -47.60
C THR A 66 -23.77 46.16 -46.76
N GLY A 67 -23.51 44.89 -47.10
CA GLY A 67 -22.50 44.12 -46.36
C GLY A 67 -22.97 43.75 -44.96
N GLY A 68 -24.02 42.96 -44.81
CA GLY A 68 -24.52 42.55 -43.49
C GLY A 68 -23.42 41.89 -42.66
N GLY A 69 -22.77 40.87 -43.21
CA GLY A 69 -21.58 40.24 -42.63
C GLY A 69 -20.35 41.15 -42.74
N ALA A 70 -19.93 41.51 -43.96
CA ALA A 70 -18.75 42.33 -44.17
C ALA A 70 -18.80 43.33 -45.34
N THR A 71 -18.07 44.45 -45.22
CA THR A 71 -17.72 45.33 -46.36
C THR A 71 -16.21 45.39 -46.61
N LEU A 72 -15.81 45.20 -47.86
CA LEU A 72 -14.40 45.10 -48.27
C LEU A 72 -14.05 46.16 -49.32
N SER A 73 -13.09 47.05 -49.01
CA SER A 73 -12.67 48.15 -49.89
C SER A 73 -11.15 48.15 -50.16
N ALA A 74 -10.53 46.98 -50.06
CA ALA A 74 -9.09 46.76 -50.21
C ALA A 74 -8.80 45.31 -50.62
N ASN A 75 -7.53 44.93 -50.71
CA ASN A 75 -7.16 43.53 -50.94
C ASN A 75 -7.41 42.69 -49.69
N VAL A 76 -8.23 41.65 -49.80
CA VAL A 76 -8.62 40.81 -48.65
C VAL A 76 -8.52 39.34 -49.01
N THR A 77 -7.98 38.53 -48.09
CA THR A 77 -7.91 37.07 -48.24
C THR A 77 -8.75 36.40 -47.17
N LEU A 78 -9.62 35.48 -47.57
CA LEU A 78 -10.52 34.73 -46.70
C LEU A 78 -10.26 33.24 -46.89
N TRP A 79 -10.00 32.54 -45.78
CA TRP A 79 -9.95 31.07 -45.73
C TRP A 79 -10.85 30.56 -44.62
N ASN A 80 -11.61 29.50 -44.90
CA ASN A 80 -12.34 28.77 -43.87
C ASN A 80 -13.25 29.66 -43.04
N ASN A 81 -13.96 30.63 -43.65
CA ASN A 81 -14.93 31.45 -42.89
C ASN A 81 -16.34 30.92 -43.14
N THR A 82 -17.28 31.27 -42.25
CA THR A 82 -18.71 31.02 -42.46
C THR A 82 -19.46 32.35 -42.37
N PHE A 83 -20.18 32.72 -43.43
CA PHE A 83 -21.12 33.83 -43.45
C PHE A 83 -22.52 33.28 -43.61
N ALA A 84 -23.31 33.31 -42.53
CA ALA A 84 -24.64 32.73 -42.53
C ALA A 84 -25.70 33.67 -41.94
N ASP A 85 -26.91 33.69 -42.51
CA ASP A 85 -28.04 34.45 -41.95
C ASP A 85 -27.77 35.94 -41.72
N ASN A 86 -26.82 36.55 -42.44
CA ASN A 86 -26.62 38.00 -42.39
C ASN A 86 -27.64 38.72 -43.28
N ALA A 87 -27.97 39.96 -42.94
CA ALA A 87 -28.99 40.73 -43.64
C ALA A 87 -28.44 42.04 -44.24
N ALA A 88 -28.84 42.38 -45.47
CA ALA A 88 -28.58 43.70 -46.04
C ALA A 88 -29.83 44.32 -46.67
N ALA A 89 -30.01 45.64 -46.51
CA ALA A 89 -31.14 46.33 -47.13
C ALA A 89 -31.05 46.38 -48.67
N THR A 90 -29.83 46.35 -49.23
CA THR A 90 -29.61 46.57 -50.68
C THR A 90 -28.92 45.43 -51.41
N ASN A 91 -27.69 45.04 -51.05
CA ASN A 91 -26.94 43.96 -51.67
C ASN A 91 -25.77 43.54 -50.75
N GLY A 92 -25.26 42.33 -51.00
CA GLY A 92 -24.12 41.73 -50.32
C GLY A 92 -24.42 41.49 -48.85
N ALA A 93 -25.49 40.77 -48.54
CA ALA A 93 -25.86 40.46 -47.17
C ALA A 93 -24.75 39.69 -46.45
N ALA A 94 -24.09 38.73 -47.10
CA ALA A 94 -22.86 38.13 -46.58
C ALA A 94 -21.67 39.09 -46.72
N ILE A 95 -21.32 39.47 -47.95
CA ILE A 95 -20.17 40.35 -48.25
C ILE A 95 -20.55 41.37 -49.30
N TYR A 96 -20.17 42.64 -49.09
CA TYR A 96 -20.27 43.68 -50.11
C TYR A 96 -18.91 44.31 -50.41
N ALA A 97 -18.48 44.24 -51.66
CA ALA A 97 -17.16 44.70 -52.10
C ALA A 97 -17.23 46.05 -52.85
N PHE A 98 -16.45 47.02 -52.40
CA PHE A 98 -16.33 48.33 -53.06
C PHE A 98 -15.16 48.38 -54.07
N SER A 99 -14.03 47.76 -53.74
CA SER A 99 -12.83 47.71 -54.58
C SER A 99 -11.84 46.66 -54.07
N GLY A 100 -10.81 46.37 -54.87
CA GLY A 100 -9.66 45.54 -54.47
C GLY A 100 -9.72 44.11 -55.01
N ASN A 101 -8.63 43.37 -54.80
CA ASN A 101 -8.51 41.97 -55.18
C ASN A 101 -8.80 41.09 -53.97
N ILE A 102 -9.94 40.39 -54.01
CA ILE A 102 -10.47 39.58 -52.92
C ILE A 102 -10.34 38.10 -53.30
N THR A 103 -9.70 37.33 -52.43
CA THR A 103 -9.56 35.87 -52.59
C THR A 103 -10.35 35.17 -51.50
N ILE A 104 -11.28 34.28 -51.87
CA ILE A 104 -12.15 33.55 -50.94
C ILE A 104 -11.98 32.06 -51.18
N ARG A 105 -11.53 31.30 -50.18
CA ARG A 105 -11.39 29.84 -50.29
C ARG A 105 -11.95 29.14 -49.06
N ASN A 106 -12.37 27.89 -49.23
CA ASN A 106 -12.94 27.06 -48.17
C ASN A 106 -14.03 27.76 -47.34
N THR A 107 -14.76 28.71 -47.91
CA THR A 107 -15.68 29.56 -47.14
C THR A 107 -17.12 29.15 -47.44
N ILE A 108 -17.94 29.06 -46.39
CA ILE A 108 -19.39 28.88 -46.50
C ILE A 108 -20.05 30.25 -46.57
N ILE A 109 -20.90 30.44 -47.56
CA ILE A 109 -21.78 31.61 -47.73
C ILE A 109 -23.18 31.05 -47.93
N ALA A 110 -24.00 31.11 -46.88
CA ALA A 110 -25.31 30.48 -46.94
C ALA A 110 -26.42 31.23 -46.21
N PHE A 111 -27.64 31.18 -46.75
CA PHE A 111 -28.85 31.71 -46.11
C PHE A 111 -28.78 33.21 -45.78
N ASN A 112 -27.95 34.00 -46.47
CA ASN A 112 -27.92 35.44 -46.24
C ASN A 112 -29.11 36.08 -46.99
N ALA A 113 -29.61 37.21 -46.50
CA ALA A 113 -30.84 37.81 -46.99
C ALA A 113 -30.66 39.30 -47.31
N GLY A 114 -30.85 39.69 -48.57
CA GLY A 114 -30.82 41.09 -48.93
C GLY A 114 -30.48 41.39 -50.38
N GLY A 115 -31.34 42.16 -51.04
CA GLY A 115 -31.07 42.60 -52.40
C GLY A 115 -31.27 41.55 -53.47
N THR A 116 -30.60 41.75 -54.61
CA THR A 116 -30.53 40.77 -55.70
C THR A 116 -29.30 39.86 -55.59
N ASN A 117 -28.25 40.33 -54.92
CA ASN A 117 -27.03 39.57 -54.67
C ASN A 117 -26.82 39.50 -53.16
N ASP A 118 -27.55 38.62 -52.49
CA ASP A 118 -27.53 38.40 -51.03
C ASP A 118 -26.25 37.74 -50.52
N GLY A 119 -25.64 36.84 -51.29
CA GLY A 119 -24.34 36.25 -50.94
C GLY A 119 -23.21 37.28 -51.03
N ILE A 120 -22.78 37.61 -52.26
CA ILE A 120 -21.72 38.60 -52.49
C ILE A 120 -22.20 39.67 -53.47
N GLY A 121 -22.26 40.92 -53.00
CA GLY A 121 -22.59 42.10 -53.80
C GLY A 121 -21.36 42.95 -54.13
N THR A 122 -21.46 43.78 -55.18
CA THR A 122 -20.39 44.71 -55.56
C THR A 122 -20.94 46.11 -55.82
N PHE A 123 -20.13 47.13 -55.54
CA PHE A 123 -20.42 48.51 -55.88
C PHE A 123 -20.52 48.74 -57.40
N GLY A 124 -21.41 49.65 -57.82
CA GLY A 124 -21.56 50.07 -59.22
C GLY A 124 -20.31 50.82 -59.69
N GLY A 125 -19.40 50.12 -60.36
CA GLY A 125 -18.06 50.63 -60.68
C GLY A 125 -16.93 49.94 -59.91
N PHE A 126 -17.20 48.78 -59.30
CA PHE A 126 -16.18 47.93 -58.67
C PHE A 126 -14.95 47.77 -59.57
N SER A 127 -13.78 48.03 -58.99
CA SER A 127 -12.47 47.89 -59.63
C SER A 127 -11.63 46.90 -58.85
N GLY A 128 -11.33 45.76 -59.47
CA GLY A 128 -10.62 44.63 -58.84
C GLY A 128 -11.14 43.29 -59.33
N SER A 129 -10.91 42.23 -58.54
CA SER A 129 -11.40 40.87 -58.81
C SER A 129 -11.88 40.19 -57.52
N ILE A 130 -12.87 39.31 -57.63
CA ILE A 130 -13.31 38.44 -56.54
C ILE A 130 -13.21 37.00 -57.04
N THR A 131 -12.22 36.27 -56.56
CA THR A 131 -11.90 34.92 -57.06
C THR A 131 -11.67 33.94 -55.91
N GLY A 132 -11.74 32.64 -56.20
CA GLY A 132 -11.76 31.65 -55.13
C GLY A 132 -11.95 30.22 -55.59
N ALA A 133 -11.82 29.27 -54.66
CA ALA A 133 -12.09 27.87 -54.89
C ALA A 133 -12.59 27.16 -53.62
N TYR A 134 -13.26 26.01 -53.76
CA TYR A 134 -13.73 25.18 -52.64
C TYR A 134 -14.67 25.92 -51.68
N ASN A 135 -15.43 26.89 -52.19
CA ASN A 135 -16.45 27.58 -51.40
C ASN A 135 -17.79 26.87 -51.53
N ASN A 136 -18.58 26.90 -50.47
CA ASN A 136 -19.97 26.46 -50.47
C ASN A 136 -20.88 27.67 -50.49
N VAL A 137 -21.63 27.82 -51.58
CA VAL A 137 -22.63 28.89 -51.73
C VAL A 137 -24.00 28.24 -51.80
N HIS A 138 -24.85 28.53 -50.82
CA HIS A 138 -26.14 27.87 -50.67
C HIS A 138 -27.25 28.85 -50.31
N ASP A 139 -28.34 28.84 -51.08
CA ASP A 139 -29.45 29.79 -50.89
C ASP A 139 -28.98 31.26 -50.92
N ASP A 140 -28.00 31.55 -51.78
CA ASP A 140 -27.36 32.85 -51.91
C ASP A 140 -26.96 33.11 -53.37
N THR A 141 -27.07 34.37 -53.78
CA THR A 141 -26.79 34.86 -55.13
C THR A 141 -25.54 35.74 -55.13
N LEU A 142 -24.68 35.54 -56.13
CA LEU A 142 -23.43 36.26 -56.28
C LEU A 142 -23.52 37.30 -57.43
N ALA A 143 -22.88 38.44 -57.25
CA ALA A 143 -22.68 39.42 -58.30
C ALA A 143 -21.85 38.82 -59.46
N ALA A 144 -22.11 39.27 -60.68
CA ALA A 144 -21.44 38.77 -61.90
C ALA A 144 -19.91 38.92 -61.91
N ALA A 145 -19.36 39.78 -61.05
CA ALA A 145 -17.92 39.98 -60.90
C ALA A 145 -17.22 38.87 -60.06
N VAL A 146 -17.98 37.96 -59.46
CA VAL A 146 -17.46 36.86 -58.63
C VAL A 146 -17.24 35.62 -59.47
N SER A 147 -16.06 35.02 -59.36
CA SER A 147 -15.70 33.79 -60.09
C SER A 147 -15.06 32.77 -59.14
N PHE A 148 -15.79 31.69 -58.85
CA PHE A 148 -15.28 30.56 -58.06
C PHE A 148 -15.08 29.31 -58.93
N SER A 149 -14.05 28.52 -58.60
CA SER A 149 -13.84 27.18 -59.15
C SER A 149 -14.04 26.11 -58.06
N ASN A 150 -14.23 24.85 -58.45
CA ASN A 150 -14.43 23.72 -57.52
C ASN A 150 -15.46 24.01 -56.41
N PRO A 151 -16.71 24.39 -56.76
CA PRO A 151 -17.70 24.70 -55.74
C PRO A 151 -18.05 23.45 -54.93
N ILE A 152 -18.19 23.61 -53.62
CA ILE A 152 -18.85 22.62 -52.77
C ILE A 152 -20.34 22.91 -52.85
N GLY A 153 -21.11 22.01 -53.47
CA GLY A 153 -22.56 22.17 -53.63
C GLY A 153 -23.33 21.57 -52.45
N GLY A 154 -24.62 21.89 -52.34
CA GLY A 154 -25.51 21.33 -51.31
C GLY A 154 -25.71 22.27 -50.11
N ASP A 155 -26.66 21.89 -49.26
CA ASP A 155 -26.93 22.56 -47.98
C ASP A 155 -25.73 22.35 -47.04
N PRO A 156 -25.20 23.39 -46.38
CA PRO A 156 -24.15 23.25 -45.40
C PRO A 156 -24.45 22.31 -44.23
N ALA A 157 -25.72 21.95 -44.00
CA ALA A 157 -26.19 21.06 -42.95
C ALA A 157 -25.62 21.45 -41.57
N PHE A 158 -25.87 22.71 -41.18
CA PHE A 158 -25.53 23.17 -39.84
C PHE A 158 -26.34 22.41 -38.78
N ALA A 159 -25.68 22.00 -37.70
CA ALA A 159 -26.23 21.14 -36.65
C ALA A 159 -27.58 21.65 -36.09
N ASN A 160 -27.72 22.96 -35.88
CA ASN A 160 -29.01 23.58 -35.53
C ASN A 160 -29.04 25.09 -35.87
N ARG A 161 -29.20 25.41 -37.16
CA ARG A 161 -29.24 26.80 -37.66
C ARG A 161 -30.27 27.70 -36.96
N PRO A 162 -31.54 27.31 -36.74
CA PRO A 162 -32.52 28.16 -36.04
C PRO A 162 -32.13 28.51 -34.59
N ALA A 163 -31.30 27.70 -33.95
CA ALA A 163 -30.73 27.97 -32.63
C ALA A 163 -29.36 28.68 -32.68
N ALA A 164 -28.95 29.18 -33.86
CA ALA A 164 -27.64 29.77 -34.13
C ALA A 164 -26.45 28.84 -33.86
N ASN A 165 -26.65 27.52 -33.98
CA ASN A 165 -25.57 26.54 -34.00
C ASN A 165 -25.16 26.25 -35.44
N TYR A 166 -24.02 26.84 -35.84
CA TYR A 166 -23.44 26.73 -37.18
C TYR A 166 -22.27 25.72 -37.26
N HIS A 167 -22.13 24.83 -36.26
CA HIS A 167 -21.24 23.68 -36.40
C HIS A 167 -21.75 22.76 -37.51
N LEU A 168 -20.85 22.06 -38.18
CA LEU A 168 -21.20 21.12 -39.23
C LEU A 168 -21.85 19.86 -38.61
N ASP A 169 -22.91 19.34 -39.25
CA ASP A 169 -23.41 18.00 -38.98
C ASP A 169 -22.64 16.96 -39.82
N VAL A 170 -22.69 15.69 -39.40
CA VAL A 170 -22.06 14.56 -40.12
C VAL A 170 -22.52 14.43 -41.56
N ALA A 171 -23.75 14.86 -41.87
CA ALA A 171 -24.29 14.81 -43.22
C ALA A 171 -23.84 15.96 -44.12
N SER A 172 -23.05 16.91 -43.61
CA SER A 172 -22.65 18.10 -44.35
C SER A 172 -21.72 17.75 -45.52
N PRO A 173 -21.96 18.32 -46.73
CA PRO A 173 -21.05 18.17 -47.86
C PRO A 173 -19.73 18.93 -47.66
N ASN A 174 -19.60 19.71 -46.57
CA ASN A 174 -18.41 20.48 -46.26
C ASN A 174 -17.38 19.71 -45.42
N VAL A 175 -17.76 18.55 -44.84
CA VAL A 175 -16.85 17.66 -44.11
C VAL A 175 -15.85 17.02 -45.08
N ASP A 176 -14.57 17.07 -44.76
CA ASP A 176 -13.42 16.59 -45.54
C ASP A 176 -13.37 17.14 -46.99
N ALA A 177 -13.98 18.30 -47.25
CA ALA A 177 -14.19 18.81 -48.62
C ALA A 177 -13.31 20.01 -49.01
N GLY A 178 -12.50 20.53 -48.09
CA GLY A 178 -11.70 21.74 -48.30
C GLY A 178 -10.47 21.54 -49.18
N ASP A 179 -9.91 22.65 -49.64
CA ASP A 179 -8.75 22.70 -50.51
C ASP A 179 -7.52 22.03 -49.84
N PRO A 180 -6.92 20.98 -50.41
CA PRO A 180 -5.70 20.38 -49.88
C PRO A 180 -4.50 21.34 -49.86
N ALA A 181 -4.57 22.46 -50.59
CA ALA A 181 -3.56 23.52 -50.59
C ALA A 181 -3.84 24.63 -49.55
N THR A 182 -4.69 24.37 -48.55
CA THR A 182 -4.94 25.32 -47.45
C THR A 182 -3.64 25.71 -46.74
N PRO A 183 -3.37 27.02 -46.52
CA PRO A 183 -2.15 27.45 -45.87
C PRO A 183 -2.04 26.90 -44.45
N ALA A 184 -0.82 26.55 -44.03
CA ALA A 184 -0.53 26.10 -42.66
C ALA A 184 -0.83 27.15 -41.57
N ALA A 185 -1.14 28.39 -41.94
CA ALA A 185 -1.58 29.44 -41.02
C ALA A 185 -3.10 29.37 -40.69
N VAL A 186 -3.85 28.46 -41.33
CA VAL A 186 -5.25 28.16 -41.02
C VAL A 186 -5.26 26.86 -40.21
N ASP A 187 -4.69 26.92 -39.01
CA ASP A 187 -4.39 25.76 -38.17
C ASP A 187 -5.41 25.53 -37.05
N VAL A 188 -6.35 26.47 -36.84
CA VAL A 188 -7.44 26.33 -35.86
C VAL A 188 -8.82 26.62 -36.46
N ASP A 189 -9.87 26.00 -35.93
CA ASP A 189 -11.28 26.27 -36.23
C ASP A 189 -11.91 27.29 -35.27
N ILE A 190 -13.24 27.47 -35.37
CA ILE A 190 -14.01 28.42 -34.55
C ILE A 190 -14.00 28.10 -33.04
N ASP A 191 -13.78 26.84 -32.68
CA ASP A 191 -13.67 26.37 -31.29
C ASP A 191 -12.21 26.39 -30.77
N GLY A 192 -11.27 26.79 -31.62
CA GLY A 192 -9.84 26.76 -31.33
C GLY A 192 -9.23 25.36 -31.44
N ARG A 193 -9.92 24.40 -32.08
CA ARG A 193 -9.41 23.04 -32.33
C ARG A 193 -8.50 23.03 -33.53
N PHE A 194 -7.50 22.15 -33.52
CA PHE A 194 -6.55 22.04 -34.61
C PHE A 194 -7.19 21.52 -35.89
N ARG A 195 -6.74 22.04 -37.03
CA ARG A 195 -7.11 21.58 -38.37
C ARG A 195 -5.95 20.86 -39.09
N PRO A 196 -6.21 19.79 -39.87
CA PRO A 196 -7.46 19.06 -39.95
C PRO A 196 -7.66 18.07 -38.78
N VAL A 197 -8.91 17.79 -38.39
CA VAL A 197 -9.24 16.76 -37.37
C VAL A 197 -9.21 15.34 -37.97
N ASN A 198 -9.60 15.22 -39.23
CA ASN A 198 -9.74 13.99 -40.01
C ASN A 198 -8.65 13.92 -41.10
N THR A 199 -9.02 13.70 -42.37
CA THR A 199 -8.06 13.53 -43.47
C THR A 199 -7.85 14.80 -44.29
N THR A 200 -8.87 15.66 -44.39
CA THR A 200 -8.87 16.88 -45.20
C THR A 200 -9.58 17.98 -44.43
N ILE A 201 -9.11 19.22 -44.56
CA ILE A 201 -9.74 20.36 -43.88
C ILE A 201 -11.21 20.50 -44.29
N ASP A 202 -12.09 20.89 -43.36
CA ASP A 202 -13.50 21.13 -43.66
C ASP A 202 -13.69 22.54 -44.24
N VAL A 203 -14.68 22.69 -45.12
CA VAL A 203 -15.09 23.99 -45.64
C VAL A 203 -15.91 24.72 -44.58
N GLY A 204 -15.61 26.01 -44.35
CA GLY A 204 -16.24 26.84 -43.32
C GLY A 204 -15.40 27.05 -42.07
N ALA A 205 -15.96 27.79 -41.12
CA ALA A 205 -15.34 28.19 -39.85
C ALA A 205 -15.16 27.06 -38.84
N ASP A 206 -15.94 26.00 -38.96
CA ASP A 206 -15.94 24.83 -38.06
C ASP A 206 -15.23 23.63 -38.71
N GLU A 207 -14.60 22.79 -37.89
CA GLU A 207 -14.17 21.46 -38.28
C GLU A 207 -15.06 20.42 -37.57
N TYR A 208 -15.66 19.51 -38.33
CA TYR A 208 -16.51 18.46 -37.81
C TYR A 208 -15.68 17.45 -37.02
N GLU A 209 -16.06 17.26 -35.75
CA GLU A 209 -15.46 16.25 -34.88
C GLU A 209 -16.53 15.25 -34.44
N PRO A 210 -16.35 13.95 -34.72
CA PRO A 210 -17.29 12.94 -34.25
C PRO A 210 -17.26 12.83 -32.72
N ALA A 211 -18.42 12.59 -32.13
CA ALA A 211 -18.52 12.29 -30.70
C ALA A 211 -17.74 10.99 -30.37
N LEU A 212 -16.71 11.12 -29.54
CA LEU A 212 -15.93 10.02 -28.98
C LEU A 212 -16.45 9.72 -27.58
N ILE A 213 -17.06 8.56 -27.42
CA ILE A 213 -17.49 8.03 -26.12
C ILE A 213 -16.45 7.01 -25.68
N ASP A 214 -15.68 7.33 -24.65
CA ASP A 214 -14.70 6.42 -24.07
C ASP A 214 -14.42 6.83 -22.62
N PHE A 215 -14.12 5.84 -21.78
CA PHE A 215 -13.82 6.05 -20.38
C PHE A 215 -12.95 4.93 -19.80
N THR A 216 -12.33 5.22 -18.66
CA THR A 216 -11.57 4.24 -17.89
C THR A 216 -12.19 4.04 -16.51
N LEU A 217 -11.96 2.86 -15.92
CA LEU A 217 -12.29 2.56 -14.53
C LEU A 217 -11.05 1.94 -13.88
N SER A 218 -10.45 2.64 -12.92
CA SER A 218 -9.12 2.32 -12.38
C SER A 218 -9.08 2.34 -10.84
N PRO A 219 -8.33 1.46 -10.18
CA PRO A 219 -7.60 0.33 -10.76
C PRO A 219 -8.53 -0.80 -11.24
N PRO A 220 -8.14 -1.59 -12.25
CA PRO A 220 -8.99 -2.68 -12.74
C PRO A 220 -9.08 -3.87 -11.76
N LEU A 221 -8.10 -3.99 -10.84
CA LEU A 221 -8.05 -5.03 -9.83
C LEU A 221 -7.58 -4.45 -8.48
N LEU A 222 -8.33 -4.75 -7.42
CA LEU A 222 -7.92 -4.56 -6.03
C LEU A 222 -7.90 -5.90 -5.31
N THR A 223 -6.94 -6.11 -4.42
CA THR A 223 -6.89 -7.27 -3.52
C THR A 223 -6.75 -6.77 -2.09
N THR A 224 -7.65 -7.18 -1.20
CA THR A 224 -7.76 -6.63 0.16
C THR A 224 -8.10 -7.74 1.16
N PRO A 225 -7.38 -7.83 2.29
CA PRO A 225 -7.84 -8.62 3.43
C PRO A 225 -9.08 -7.97 4.04
N VAL A 226 -10.02 -8.78 4.53
CA VAL A 226 -11.26 -8.32 5.15
C VAL A 226 -11.61 -9.13 6.40
N ASP A 227 -12.20 -8.44 7.38
CA ASP A 227 -12.69 -9.06 8.61
C ASP A 227 -14.17 -9.42 8.51
N ARG A 228 -14.54 -10.56 9.10
CA ARG A 228 -15.93 -11.05 9.15
C ARG A 228 -16.83 -10.05 9.88
N GLY A 229 -18.06 -9.90 9.41
CA GLY A 229 -19.07 -9.04 10.04
C GLY A 229 -18.86 -7.54 9.83
N THR A 230 -17.89 -7.14 9.00
CA THR A 230 -17.57 -5.73 8.74
C THR A 230 -18.13 -5.25 7.40
N SER A 231 -18.33 -3.93 7.29
CA SER A 231 -18.60 -3.24 6.03
C SER A 231 -17.30 -2.66 5.48
N VAL A 232 -16.89 -3.08 4.28
CA VAL A 232 -15.61 -2.69 3.69
C VAL A 232 -15.84 -1.78 2.47
N PRO A 233 -15.40 -0.51 2.51
CA PRO A 233 -15.48 0.37 1.36
C PRO A 233 -14.33 0.12 0.37
N TYR A 234 -14.64 0.19 -0.92
CA TYR A 234 -13.71 0.17 -2.04
C TYR A 234 -13.87 1.42 -2.88
N SER A 235 -12.76 1.95 -3.39
CA SER A 235 -12.77 3.16 -4.22
C SER A 235 -12.04 2.91 -5.53
N HIS A 236 -12.68 3.29 -6.63
CA HIS A 236 -12.11 3.35 -7.97
C HIS A 236 -12.31 4.77 -8.52
N VAL A 237 -11.61 5.09 -9.60
CA VAL A 237 -11.74 6.33 -10.34
C VAL A 237 -12.29 6.00 -11.72
N LEU A 238 -13.41 6.64 -12.08
CA LEU A 238 -13.90 6.69 -13.44
C LEU A 238 -13.37 7.97 -14.09
N ALA A 239 -12.75 7.86 -15.27
CA ALA A 239 -12.29 9.02 -16.04
C ALA A 239 -12.96 9.02 -17.41
N ASN A 240 -13.69 10.08 -17.74
CA ASN A 240 -14.23 10.28 -19.08
C ASN A 240 -13.10 10.78 -19.98
N ILE A 241 -12.64 9.93 -20.91
CA ILE A 241 -11.57 10.24 -21.85
C ILE A 241 -12.09 10.52 -23.26
N GLY A 242 -13.42 10.52 -23.42
CA GLY A 242 -14.12 11.00 -24.60
C GLY A 242 -14.16 12.52 -24.70
N ASN A 243 -14.70 13.02 -25.81
CA ASN A 243 -14.87 14.45 -26.08
C ASN A 243 -16.30 14.95 -25.82
N VAL A 244 -17.18 14.10 -25.31
CA VAL A 244 -18.55 14.45 -24.93
C VAL A 244 -18.81 14.20 -23.44
N ASP A 245 -19.62 15.06 -22.83
CA ASP A 245 -20.16 14.83 -21.49
C ASP A 245 -21.00 13.55 -21.48
N ASP A 246 -20.83 12.72 -20.46
CA ASP A 246 -21.56 11.47 -20.32
C ASP A 246 -21.92 11.17 -18.87
N SER A 247 -22.98 10.40 -18.70
CA SER A 247 -23.37 9.84 -17.43
C SER A 247 -23.12 8.33 -17.41
N TYR A 248 -22.80 7.81 -16.23
CA TYR A 248 -22.43 6.42 -16.06
C TYR A 248 -23.35 5.76 -15.04
N THR A 249 -23.84 4.57 -15.38
CA THR A 249 -24.61 3.72 -14.46
C THR A 249 -23.74 2.56 -13.96
N PHE A 250 -24.01 2.10 -12.75
CA PHE A 250 -23.20 1.07 -12.09
C PHE A 250 -24.03 -0.15 -11.73
N THR A 251 -23.49 -1.32 -11.99
CA THR A 251 -23.99 -2.60 -11.46
C THR A 251 -22.86 -3.31 -10.72
N CYS A 252 -23.20 -4.01 -9.64
CA CYS A 252 -22.23 -4.75 -8.85
C CYS A 252 -22.75 -6.14 -8.56
N SER A 253 -21.82 -7.09 -8.49
CA SER A 253 -22.11 -8.47 -8.13
C SER A 253 -20.99 -9.02 -7.26
N ASN A 254 -21.30 -10.00 -6.43
CA ASN A 254 -20.33 -10.72 -5.63
C ASN A 254 -20.56 -12.23 -5.81
N ASP A 255 -19.50 -12.96 -6.11
CA ASP A 255 -19.55 -14.40 -6.42
C ASP A 255 -19.90 -15.29 -5.22
N GLN A 256 -19.68 -14.81 -3.99
CA GLN A 256 -20.10 -15.47 -2.75
C GLN A 256 -21.53 -15.08 -2.33
N GLY A 257 -22.23 -14.26 -3.12
CA GLY A 257 -23.58 -13.78 -2.82
C GLY A 257 -23.64 -12.78 -1.66
N TRP A 258 -22.51 -12.20 -1.26
CA TRP A 258 -22.47 -11.19 -0.20
C TRP A 258 -23.12 -9.89 -0.66
N ALA A 259 -23.73 -9.15 0.27
CA ALA A 259 -24.43 -7.91 -0.06
C ALA A 259 -23.43 -6.81 -0.47
N VAL A 260 -23.68 -6.17 -1.61
CA VAL A 260 -22.87 -5.07 -2.15
C VAL A 260 -23.74 -3.84 -2.35
N THR A 261 -23.30 -2.70 -1.83
CA THR A 261 -23.90 -1.40 -2.11
C THR A 261 -23.17 -0.77 -3.29
N CYS A 262 -23.86 -0.62 -4.42
CA CYS A 262 -23.31 0.03 -5.61
C CYS A 262 -23.30 1.57 -5.49
N PRO A 263 -22.38 2.23 -6.20
CA PRO A 263 -22.43 3.67 -6.40
C PRO A 263 -23.71 4.11 -7.13
N PRO A 264 -24.25 5.31 -6.83
CA PRO A 264 -25.30 5.92 -7.65
C PRO A 264 -24.75 6.32 -9.03
N PRO A 265 -25.61 6.56 -10.04
CA PRO A 265 -25.19 7.10 -11.32
C PRO A 265 -24.42 8.42 -11.17
N ALA A 266 -23.43 8.66 -12.04
CA ALA A 266 -22.58 9.84 -12.00
C ALA A 266 -22.49 10.52 -13.36
N ASN A 267 -22.66 11.84 -13.40
CA ASN A 267 -22.37 12.65 -14.58
C ASN A 267 -20.90 13.08 -14.54
N VAL A 268 -20.15 12.78 -15.60
CA VAL A 268 -18.72 13.08 -15.70
C VAL A 268 -18.46 13.80 -17.01
N PRO A 269 -18.24 15.13 -16.96
CA PRO A 269 -17.93 15.90 -18.16
C PRO A 269 -16.69 15.39 -18.90
N ALA A 270 -16.58 15.73 -20.18
CA ALA A 270 -15.41 15.37 -20.99
C ALA A 270 -14.10 15.80 -20.30
N GLY A 271 -13.13 14.87 -20.23
CA GLY A 271 -11.84 15.09 -19.58
C GLY A 271 -11.87 15.17 -18.04
N GLN A 272 -13.02 14.91 -17.39
CA GLN A 272 -13.15 14.91 -15.93
C GLN A 272 -13.19 13.49 -15.34
N ASN A 273 -13.04 13.42 -14.01
CA ASN A 273 -13.02 12.17 -13.25
C ASN A 273 -14.09 12.17 -12.15
N ALA A 274 -14.57 10.98 -11.77
CA ALA A 274 -15.44 10.75 -10.62
C ALA A 274 -14.97 9.58 -9.75
N SER A 275 -15.23 9.69 -8.44
CA SER A 275 -14.99 8.58 -7.50
C SER A 275 -16.13 7.57 -7.55
N VAL A 276 -15.77 6.29 -7.65
CA VAL A 276 -16.68 5.16 -7.70
C VAL A 276 -16.52 4.39 -6.39
N ASN A 277 -17.37 4.71 -5.42
CA ASN A 277 -17.32 4.14 -4.07
C ASN A 277 -18.33 3.00 -3.92
N THR A 278 -17.86 1.79 -3.64
CA THR A 278 -18.65 0.58 -3.44
C THR A 278 -18.45 0.08 -2.02
N THR A 279 -19.44 -0.55 -1.39
CA THR A 279 -19.28 -1.16 -0.05
C THR A 279 -19.70 -2.61 -0.06
N LEU A 280 -18.83 -3.50 0.44
CA LEU A 280 -19.09 -4.92 0.61
C LEU A 280 -19.45 -5.22 2.07
N GLN A 281 -20.51 -5.98 2.31
CA GLN A 281 -20.86 -6.50 3.63
C GLN A 281 -20.33 -7.92 3.78
N VAL A 282 -19.31 -8.11 4.61
CA VAL A 282 -18.72 -9.44 4.85
C VAL A 282 -19.57 -10.18 5.88
N PRO A 283 -20.12 -11.36 5.59
CA PRO A 283 -20.90 -12.12 6.56
C PRO A 283 -20.06 -12.50 7.79
N ALA A 284 -20.66 -12.49 8.98
CA ALA A 284 -19.99 -12.91 10.21
C ALA A 284 -19.54 -14.38 10.18
N GLY A 285 -20.23 -15.23 9.41
CA GLY A 285 -19.90 -16.64 9.23
C GLY A 285 -19.06 -16.96 7.98
N ALA A 286 -18.45 -15.96 7.33
CA ALA A 286 -17.62 -16.21 6.16
C ALA A 286 -16.43 -17.13 6.52
N THR A 287 -16.12 -18.10 5.66
CA THR A 287 -15.02 -19.05 5.91
C THR A 287 -13.66 -18.37 5.71
N ALA A 288 -12.71 -18.64 6.60
CA ALA A 288 -11.34 -18.11 6.49
C ALA A 288 -10.70 -18.39 5.13
N LEU A 289 -9.88 -17.46 4.65
CA LEU A 289 -9.14 -17.55 3.38
C LEU A 289 -10.02 -17.64 2.12
N THR A 290 -11.35 -17.57 2.25
CA THR A 290 -12.24 -17.42 1.10
C THR A 290 -11.88 -16.14 0.35
N ILE A 291 -11.76 -16.25 -0.97
CA ILE A 291 -11.56 -15.10 -1.86
C ILE A 291 -12.91 -14.79 -2.50
N ALA A 292 -13.53 -13.69 -2.09
CA ALA A 292 -14.77 -13.20 -2.70
C ALA A 292 -14.44 -12.18 -3.79
N GLN A 293 -15.01 -12.35 -4.98
CA GLN A 293 -14.84 -11.46 -6.12
C GLN A 293 -16.05 -10.53 -6.25
N THR A 294 -15.83 -9.25 -6.00
CA THR A 294 -16.81 -8.19 -6.27
C THR A 294 -16.51 -7.56 -7.62
N VAL A 295 -17.43 -7.67 -8.58
CA VAL A 295 -17.29 -7.05 -9.90
C VAL A 295 -18.15 -5.80 -9.96
N ILE A 296 -17.54 -4.66 -10.23
CA ILE A 296 -18.20 -3.38 -10.50
C ILE A 296 -18.17 -3.16 -12.02
N THR A 297 -19.33 -3.02 -12.65
CA THR A 297 -19.45 -2.67 -14.06
C THR A 297 -20.01 -1.26 -14.17
N ALA A 298 -19.22 -0.35 -14.74
CA ALA A 298 -19.65 0.97 -15.16
C ALA A 298 -20.06 0.91 -16.64
N THR A 299 -21.19 1.52 -17.01
CA THR A 299 -21.73 1.54 -18.38
C THR A 299 -22.07 2.98 -18.75
N SER A 300 -21.62 3.42 -19.93
CA SER A 300 -21.97 4.71 -20.52
C SER A 300 -23.47 4.80 -20.78
N THR A 301 -24.06 5.98 -20.59
CA THR A 301 -25.46 6.24 -20.96
C THR A 301 -25.58 6.75 -22.39
N ALA A 302 -24.55 7.41 -22.91
CA ALA A 302 -24.48 7.88 -24.29
C ALA A 302 -24.30 6.72 -25.28
N ASP A 303 -23.51 5.70 -24.92
CA ASP A 303 -23.37 4.45 -25.69
C ASP A 303 -23.34 3.22 -24.75
N PRO A 304 -24.45 2.49 -24.60
CA PRO A 304 -24.49 1.29 -23.76
C PRO A 304 -23.59 0.13 -24.21
N ALA A 305 -23.00 0.19 -25.41
CA ALA A 305 -21.97 -0.77 -25.83
C ALA A 305 -20.63 -0.54 -25.11
N GLU A 306 -20.37 0.70 -24.64
CA GLU A 306 -19.18 1.05 -23.89
C GLU A 306 -19.36 0.79 -22.39
N PHE A 307 -18.63 -0.21 -21.89
CA PHE A 307 -18.58 -0.55 -20.47
C PHE A 307 -17.17 -0.89 -20.00
N ARG A 308 -16.89 -0.67 -18.71
CA ARG A 308 -15.63 -1.06 -18.05
C ARG A 308 -15.92 -1.83 -16.77
N ARG A 309 -15.04 -2.77 -16.43
CA ARG A 309 -15.15 -3.59 -15.22
C ARG A 309 -13.95 -3.40 -14.32
N ALA A 310 -14.21 -3.25 -13.03
CA ALA A 310 -13.21 -3.36 -11.97
C ALA A 310 -13.56 -4.53 -11.06
N VAL A 311 -12.55 -5.25 -10.58
CA VAL A 311 -12.70 -6.43 -9.73
C VAL A 311 -12.03 -6.17 -8.39
N VAL A 312 -12.72 -6.47 -7.31
CA VAL A 312 -12.15 -6.50 -5.96
C VAL A 312 -12.12 -7.94 -5.46
N GLN A 313 -10.94 -8.41 -5.09
CA GLN A 313 -10.70 -9.69 -4.43
C GLN A 313 -10.57 -9.48 -2.92
N SER A 314 -11.61 -9.86 -2.19
CA SER A 314 -11.68 -9.74 -0.72
C SER A 314 -11.29 -11.06 -0.09
N ILE A 315 -10.19 -11.10 0.67
CA ILE A 315 -9.65 -12.29 1.31
C ILE A 315 -10.05 -12.29 2.79
N VAL A 316 -10.85 -13.27 3.22
CA VAL A 316 -11.29 -13.34 4.62
C VAL A 316 -10.12 -13.67 5.54
N ASN A 317 -9.82 -12.79 6.50
CA ASN A 317 -8.77 -13.01 7.49
C ASN A 317 -9.07 -14.24 8.36
N PRO A 318 -8.11 -15.15 8.62
CA PRO A 318 -8.27 -16.20 9.62
C PRO A 318 -8.52 -15.65 11.03
N LEU A 319 -9.17 -16.46 11.89
CA LEU A 319 -9.20 -16.24 13.34
C LEU A 319 -8.21 -17.22 13.99
N PRO A 320 -6.98 -16.78 14.31
CA PRO A 320 -5.98 -17.65 14.92
C PRO A 320 -6.37 -18.04 16.35
N GLY A 321 -5.97 -19.25 16.73
CA GLY A 321 -6.19 -19.80 18.05
C GLY A 321 -5.18 -20.91 18.33
N VAL A 322 -4.72 -21.00 19.57
CA VAL A 322 -3.69 -21.97 19.96
C VAL A 322 -3.96 -22.49 21.37
N ALA A 323 -3.74 -23.79 21.55
CA ALA A 323 -3.68 -24.43 22.86
C ALA A 323 -2.40 -25.27 22.93
N PHE A 324 -1.72 -25.24 24.08
CA PHE A 324 -0.46 -25.94 24.29
C PHE A 324 -0.45 -26.56 25.69
N ALA A 325 -0.31 -27.87 25.80
CA ALA A 325 -0.47 -28.63 27.05
C ALA A 325 0.16 -30.05 26.96
N PRO A 326 0.37 -30.75 28.09
CA PRO A 326 0.21 -30.30 29.47
C PRO A 326 1.50 -29.71 30.06
N ASP A 327 1.37 -28.88 31.10
CA ASP A 327 2.51 -28.57 31.98
C ASP A 327 2.94 -29.83 32.75
N ASN A 328 4.24 -30.03 32.94
CA ASN A 328 4.77 -31.19 33.65
C ASN A 328 5.64 -30.79 34.84
N SER A 329 5.73 -31.69 35.82
CA SER A 329 6.71 -31.57 36.90
C SER A 329 7.13 -32.94 37.42
N ASP A 330 8.44 -33.13 37.55
CA ASP A 330 9.02 -34.38 38.04
C ASP A 330 10.26 -34.12 38.92
N THR A 331 10.61 -35.14 39.71
CA THR A 331 11.88 -35.19 40.43
C THR A 331 12.81 -36.19 39.77
N VAL A 332 14.01 -35.76 39.36
CA VAL A 332 14.95 -36.56 38.56
C VAL A 332 16.32 -36.62 39.26
N LEU A 333 17.05 -37.72 39.11
CA LEU A 333 18.40 -37.84 39.68
C LEU A 333 19.39 -36.92 38.93
N PRO A 334 20.34 -36.29 39.63
CA PRO A 334 21.45 -35.60 38.99
C PRO A 334 22.19 -36.48 37.96
N GLY A 335 22.38 -35.96 36.75
CA GLY A 335 23.00 -36.66 35.63
C GLY A 335 22.03 -37.36 34.69
N ASP A 336 20.79 -37.59 35.13
CA ASP A 336 19.75 -38.21 34.29
C ASP A 336 19.02 -37.18 33.42
N THR A 337 18.43 -37.69 32.35
CA THR A 337 17.65 -36.92 31.38
C THR A 337 16.20 -37.42 31.35
N ILE A 338 15.24 -36.51 31.35
CA ILE A 338 13.81 -36.76 31.09
C ILE A 338 13.38 -36.05 29.80
N THR A 339 12.39 -36.59 29.09
CA THR A 339 11.81 -35.95 27.90
C THR A 339 10.30 -35.84 28.08
N TYR A 340 9.79 -34.61 27.97
CA TYR A 340 8.37 -34.29 28.03
C TYR A 340 7.78 -34.19 26.64
N THR A 341 6.53 -34.65 26.51
CA THR A 341 5.75 -34.62 25.28
C THR A 341 4.56 -33.68 25.47
N HIS A 342 4.53 -32.62 24.68
CA HIS A 342 3.46 -31.63 24.65
C HIS A 342 2.66 -31.73 23.35
N PHE A 343 1.39 -31.35 23.40
CA PHE A 343 0.49 -31.27 22.26
C PHE A 343 0.19 -29.80 21.95
N LEU A 344 0.75 -29.31 20.84
CA LEU A 344 0.43 -28.01 20.28
C LEU A 344 -0.76 -28.16 19.33
N THR A 345 -1.86 -27.49 19.64
CA THR A 345 -3.14 -27.61 18.92
C THR A 345 -3.50 -26.28 18.28
N ASN A 346 -3.79 -26.29 16.98
CA ASN A 346 -4.38 -25.14 16.31
C ASN A 346 -5.89 -25.11 16.60
N THR A 347 -6.33 -24.18 17.42
CA THR A 347 -7.76 -23.98 17.74
C THR A 347 -8.39 -22.88 16.88
N GLY A 348 -7.63 -22.30 15.95
CA GLY A 348 -8.13 -21.36 14.96
C GLY A 348 -8.94 -22.03 13.85
N ASP A 349 -9.48 -21.21 12.95
CA ASP A 349 -10.39 -21.66 11.88
C ASP A 349 -9.72 -21.88 10.51
N ALA A 350 -8.40 -21.67 10.42
CA ALA A 350 -7.60 -21.93 9.23
C ALA A 350 -6.28 -22.63 9.58
N PRO A 351 -5.62 -23.30 8.61
CA PRO A 351 -4.26 -23.81 8.80
C PRO A 351 -3.30 -22.68 9.15
N ASP A 352 -2.60 -22.82 10.28
CA ASP A 352 -1.65 -21.83 10.81
C ASP A 352 -0.27 -22.47 10.96
N THR A 353 0.77 -21.64 10.95
CA THR A 353 2.14 -22.04 11.25
C THR A 353 2.57 -21.35 12.54
N PHE A 354 2.97 -22.14 13.53
CA PHE A 354 3.41 -21.62 14.82
C PHE A 354 4.93 -21.52 14.88
N ILE A 355 5.43 -20.41 15.41
CA ILE A 355 6.82 -20.28 15.84
C ILE A 355 6.90 -20.82 17.27
N VAL A 356 7.61 -21.93 17.46
CA VAL A 356 7.82 -22.57 18.77
C VAL A 356 9.23 -22.27 19.24
N ARG A 357 9.40 -21.82 20.48
CA ARG A 357 10.71 -21.46 21.05
C ARG A 357 10.82 -21.82 22.53
N LEU A 358 12.02 -22.23 22.93
CA LEU A 358 12.40 -22.31 24.33
C LEU A 358 12.74 -20.90 24.83
N LEU A 359 12.06 -20.44 25.88
CA LEU A 359 12.33 -19.13 26.47
C LEU A 359 13.62 -19.15 27.30
N PRO A 360 14.34 -18.02 27.39
CA PRO A 360 15.47 -17.90 28.30
C PRO A 360 15.03 -18.13 29.75
N GLY A 361 15.84 -18.86 30.52
CA GLY A 361 15.59 -19.07 31.96
C GLY A 361 15.96 -20.47 32.44
N SER A 362 15.84 -21.48 31.57
CA SER A 362 16.30 -22.83 31.84
C SER A 362 17.74 -23.03 31.39
N SER A 363 18.53 -23.70 32.23
CA SER A 363 19.88 -24.17 31.88
C SER A 363 19.96 -25.68 31.66
N TRP A 364 18.86 -26.39 31.95
CA TRP A 364 18.79 -27.85 31.90
C TRP A 364 18.08 -28.35 30.64
N ALA A 365 17.29 -27.48 29.99
CA ALA A 365 16.40 -27.88 28.91
C ALA A 365 16.93 -27.59 27.51
N GLU A 366 16.53 -28.46 26.59
CA GLU A 366 16.67 -28.34 25.14
C GLU A 366 15.31 -28.63 24.52
N LEU A 367 14.84 -27.73 23.64
CA LEU A 367 13.66 -27.98 22.82
C LEU A 367 14.08 -28.69 21.54
N LEU A 368 13.36 -29.74 21.16
CA LEU A 368 13.66 -30.54 19.98
C LEU A 368 12.78 -30.13 18.78
N PRO A 369 13.32 -30.14 17.55
CA PRO A 369 14.69 -30.51 17.17
C PRO A 369 15.74 -29.40 17.40
N SER A 370 15.29 -28.19 17.72
CA SER A 370 16.13 -27.03 18.00
C SER A 370 15.39 -26.08 18.94
N ASN A 371 16.13 -25.23 19.66
CA ASN A 371 15.56 -24.25 20.60
C ASN A 371 14.58 -23.23 19.99
N GLN A 372 14.47 -23.22 18.67
CA GLN A 372 13.39 -22.57 17.94
C GLN A 372 13.13 -23.32 16.63
N PHE A 373 11.86 -23.48 16.25
CA PHE A 373 11.45 -24.01 14.95
C PHE A 373 10.04 -23.52 14.57
N GLN A 374 9.61 -23.83 13.35
CA GLN A 374 8.26 -23.53 12.86
C GLN A 374 7.51 -24.83 12.55
N ILE A 375 6.21 -24.84 12.83
CA ILE A 375 5.37 -26.02 12.61
C ILE A 375 4.00 -25.64 12.07
N ALA A 376 3.67 -26.13 10.89
CA ALA A 376 2.36 -25.95 10.27
C ALA A 376 1.35 -26.97 10.82
N ILE A 377 0.20 -26.50 11.28
CA ILE A 377 -0.86 -27.30 11.90
C ILE A 377 -2.21 -26.93 11.27
N PRO A 378 -2.90 -27.87 10.60
CA PRO A 378 -4.27 -27.62 10.12
C PRO A 378 -5.22 -27.25 11.26
N ALA A 379 -6.28 -26.50 10.96
CA ALA A 379 -7.30 -26.14 11.94
C ALA A 379 -7.88 -27.37 12.64
N GLY A 380 -7.96 -27.31 13.98
CA GLY A 380 -8.47 -28.39 14.83
C GLY A 380 -7.54 -29.60 15.00
N GLN A 381 -6.33 -29.58 14.45
CA GLN A 381 -5.35 -30.65 14.60
C GLN A 381 -4.29 -30.31 15.66
N SER A 382 -3.61 -31.35 16.14
CA SER A 382 -2.49 -31.22 17.08
C SER A 382 -1.21 -31.81 16.50
N ARG A 383 -0.06 -31.27 16.93
CA ARG A 383 1.26 -31.85 16.69
C ARG A 383 2.05 -31.92 17.99
N VAL A 384 2.96 -32.89 18.03
CA VAL A 384 3.84 -33.13 19.18
C VAL A 384 4.98 -32.11 19.20
N VAL A 385 5.29 -31.61 20.39
CA VAL A 385 6.49 -30.83 20.71
C VAL A 385 7.20 -31.51 21.87
N GLU A 386 8.49 -31.77 21.75
CA GLU A 386 9.28 -32.47 22.77
C GLU A 386 10.29 -31.55 23.44
N VAL A 387 10.35 -31.62 24.77
CA VAL A 387 11.31 -30.88 25.60
C VAL A 387 12.15 -31.88 26.37
N ARG A 388 13.46 -31.85 26.17
CA ARG A 388 14.42 -32.67 26.90
C ARG A 388 15.02 -31.87 28.04
N VAL A 389 14.97 -32.39 29.26
CA VAL A 389 15.56 -31.75 30.44
C VAL A 389 16.61 -32.68 31.03
N THR A 390 17.86 -32.20 31.13
CA THR A 390 18.99 -32.94 31.71
C THR A 390 19.42 -32.28 33.01
N VAL A 391 19.28 -33.00 34.13
CA VAL A 391 19.71 -32.48 35.43
C VAL A 391 21.23 -32.50 35.49
N PRO A 392 21.90 -31.37 35.78
CA PRO A 392 23.35 -31.36 35.92
C PRO A 392 23.81 -32.37 36.97
N PRO A 393 24.88 -33.14 36.72
CA PRO A 393 25.33 -34.19 37.64
C PRO A 393 25.77 -33.65 39.01
N PHE A 394 26.11 -32.36 39.07
CA PHE A 394 26.47 -31.65 40.29
C PHE A 394 25.27 -31.02 41.03
N ALA A 395 24.03 -31.12 40.53
CA ALA A 395 22.88 -30.45 41.14
C ALA A 395 22.56 -30.99 42.56
N PRO A 396 22.48 -30.14 43.60
CA PRO A 396 22.09 -30.54 44.96
C PRO A 396 20.59 -30.82 45.04
N ALA A 397 20.22 -31.61 46.05
CA ALA A 397 18.84 -31.95 46.33
C ALA A 397 17.96 -30.70 46.46
N GLY A 398 16.81 -30.70 45.79
CA GLY A 398 15.85 -29.60 45.84
C GLY A 398 16.18 -28.43 44.91
N LEU A 399 17.35 -28.41 44.24
CA LEU A 399 17.57 -27.46 43.16
C LEU A 399 16.59 -27.76 42.02
N ALA A 400 15.94 -26.72 41.49
CA ALA A 400 14.93 -26.87 40.46
C ALA A 400 15.25 -25.96 39.27
N ASP A 401 14.81 -26.39 38.10
CA ASP A 401 14.87 -25.62 36.86
C ASP A 401 13.51 -25.78 36.15
N THR A 402 12.98 -24.66 35.66
CA THR A 402 11.69 -24.61 34.96
C THR A 402 11.93 -24.19 33.52
N ALA A 403 11.67 -25.09 32.58
CA ALA A 403 11.71 -24.82 31.16
C ALA A 403 10.36 -24.28 30.69
N GLN A 404 10.36 -23.15 29.99
CA GLN A 404 9.14 -22.58 29.41
C GLN A 404 9.26 -22.58 27.88
N VAL A 405 8.28 -23.18 27.21
CA VAL A 405 8.20 -23.19 25.75
C VAL A 405 6.97 -22.44 25.31
N GLU A 406 7.15 -21.49 24.40
CA GLU A 406 6.08 -20.67 23.84
C GLU A 406 5.85 -21.04 22.37
N ALA A 407 4.58 -21.12 21.98
CA ALA A 407 4.15 -21.24 20.60
C ALA A 407 3.33 -19.99 20.22
N VAL A 408 3.71 -19.31 19.13
CA VAL A 408 3.09 -18.06 18.66
C VAL A 408 2.56 -18.24 17.24
N SER A 409 1.32 -17.82 16.98
CA SER A 409 0.71 -17.85 15.64
C SER A 409 1.46 -16.94 14.65
N GLN A 410 1.53 -17.33 13.37
CA GLN A 410 2.06 -16.47 12.31
C GLN A 410 1.00 -15.54 11.72
N PHE A 411 -0.29 -15.85 11.84
CA PHE A 411 -1.35 -14.92 11.44
C PHE A 411 -1.46 -13.74 12.41
N ASP A 412 -1.32 -13.98 13.70
CA ASP A 412 -1.38 -12.94 14.74
C ASP A 412 -0.38 -13.23 15.88
N PRO A 413 0.70 -12.41 16.02
CA PRO A 413 1.70 -12.64 17.06
C PRO A 413 1.20 -12.39 18.49
N THR A 414 -0.02 -11.84 18.67
CA THR A 414 -0.65 -11.70 19.99
C THR A 414 -1.35 -12.99 20.45
N VAL A 415 -1.57 -13.94 19.54
CA VAL A 415 -2.10 -15.27 19.84
C VAL A 415 -0.95 -16.23 20.11
N SER A 416 -0.71 -16.53 21.39
CA SER A 416 0.30 -17.48 21.83
C SER A 416 -0.19 -18.38 22.99
N ALA A 417 0.50 -19.49 23.20
CA ALA A 417 0.33 -20.36 24.36
C ALA A 417 1.70 -20.82 24.87
N LEU A 418 1.76 -21.12 26.17
CA LEU A 418 2.98 -21.50 26.87
C LEU A 418 2.74 -22.81 27.64
N VAL A 419 3.77 -23.66 27.66
CA VAL A 419 3.87 -24.79 28.59
C VAL A 419 5.10 -24.64 29.46
N ALA A 420 5.03 -25.16 30.68
CA ALA A 420 6.10 -25.15 31.65
C ALA A 420 6.42 -26.57 32.15
N ASP A 421 7.70 -26.93 32.12
CA ASP A 421 8.23 -28.18 32.66
C ASP A 421 9.16 -27.88 33.84
N THR A 422 8.78 -28.28 35.05
CA THR A 422 9.60 -28.08 36.26
C THR A 422 10.27 -29.36 36.72
N VAL A 423 11.59 -29.43 36.67
CA VAL A 423 12.37 -30.58 37.17
C VAL A 423 13.10 -30.20 38.45
N VAL A 424 12.95 -31.02 39.49
CA VAL A 424 13.67 -30.87 40.77
C VAL A 424 14.70 -31.99 40.93
N ALA A 425 15.94 -31.63 41.24
CA ALA A 425 17.01 -32.57 41.52
C ALA A 425 16.72 -33.38 42.80
N ARG A 426 16.79 -34.70 42.70
CA ARG A 426 16.66 -35.62 43.83
C ARG A 426 17.93 -35.66 44.68
N PRO A 427 17.83 -36.03 45.98
CA PRO A 427 19.00 -36.37 46.78
C PRO A 427 19.81 -37.51 46.17
N THR A 428 21.13 -37.35 46.16
CA THR A 428 22.10 -38.37 45.73
C THR A 428 22.80 -39.00 46.93
N VAL A 429 23.24 -40.24 46.78
CA VAL A 429 24.17 -40.92 47.69
C VAL A 429 25.50 -41.16 46.98
N GLY A 430 26.58 -41.43 47.72
CA GLY A 430 27.90 -41.76 47.18
C GLY A 430 29.03 -40.89 47.75
N THR A 431 30.22 -40.96 47.16
CA THR A 431 31.36 -40.16 47.60
C THR A 431 31.13 -38.66 47.33
N ARG A 432 31.60 -37.81 48.25
CA ARG A 432 31.64 -36.36 48.15
C ARG A 432 33.09 -35.91 48.03
N TYR A 433 33.38 -35.02 47.09
CA TYR A 433 34.72 -34.52 46.80
C TYR A 433 34.83 -33.06 47.20
N VAL A 434 35.89 -32.74 47.95
CA VAL A 434 36.17 -31.38 48.44
C VAL A 434 37.59 -30.97 48.04
N ALA A 435 37.77 -29.75 47.55
CA ALA A 435 39.06 -29.15 47.22
C ALA A 435 39.04 -27.64 47.49
N VAL A 436 40.16 -27.06 47.94
CA VAL A 436 40.29 -25.62 48.25
C VAL A 436 39.88 -24.70 47.08
N ASN A 437 40.10 -25.15 45.84
CA ASN A 437 39.73 -24.44 44.61
C ASN A 437 38.41 -24.92 43.97
N GLY A 438 37.59 -25.66 44.73
CA GLY A 438 36.27 -26.13 44.31
C GLY A 438 35.22 -25.02 44.25
N ASN A 439 33.95 -25.40 44.11
CA ASN A 439 32.81 -24.48 44.06
C ASN A 439 31.61 -25.04 44.84
N ASP A 440 31.09 -24.27 45.78
CA ASP A 440 29.91 -24.64 46.58
C ASP A 440 28.58 -24.25 45.94
N ALA A 441 28.56 -23.33 44.97
CA ALA A 441 27.32 -22.85 44.36
C ALA A 441 26.63 -23.98 43.58
N ASN A 442 25.40 -24.32 43.98
CA ASN A 442 24.58 -25.36 43.35
C ASN A 442 25.34 -26.69 43.12
N ASN A 443 26.19 -27.08 44.08
CA ASN A 443 27.00 -28.29 43.99
C ASN A 443 26.60 -29.33 45.06
N ASN A 444 26.41 -30.58 44.64
CA ASN A 444 26.15 -31.76 45.47
C ASN A 444 27.44 -32.51 45.86
N CYS A 445 28.59 -32.04 45.39
CA CYS A 445 29.93 -32.55 45.63
C CYS A 445 30.19 -33.97 45.11
N THR A 446 29.34 -34.55 44.26
CA THR A 446 29.51 -35.92 43.75
C THR A 446 30.52 -36.02 42.60
N GLN A 447 30.93 -34.90 42.02
CA GLN A 447 31.79 -34.86 40.84
C GLN A 447 33.23 -34.52 41.21
N SER A 448 34.15 -35.46 41.01
CA SER A 448 35.57 -35.28 41.35
C SER A 448 36.28 -34.22 40.49
N SER A 449 35.78 -33.95 39.28
CA SER A 449 36.27 -32.86 38.41
C SER A 449 35.73 -31.48 38.79
N THR A 450 34.66 -31.41 39.58
CA THR A 450 34.05 -30.17 40.08
C THR A 450 33.69 -30.32 41.56
N PRO A 451 34.70 -30.50 42.43
CA PRO A 451 34.48 -30.72 43.85
C PRO A 451 33.89 -29.48 44.53
N CYS A 452 33.31 -29.67 45.71
CA CYS A 452 32.91 -28.57 46.58
C CYS A 452 34.13 -27.84 47.14
N GLN A 453 33.98 -26.56 47.43
CA GLN A 453 35.04 -25.73 47.98
C GLN A 453 35.24 -25.99 49.48
N SER A 454 34.14 -26.12 50.21
CA SER A 454 34.16 -26.29 51.67
C SER A 454 33.85 -27.72 52.10
N ILE A 455 34.51 -28.14 53.17
CA ILE A 455 34.27 -29.41 53.86
C ILE A 455 32.87 -29.40 54.46
N ALA A 456 32.44 -28.28 55.04
CA ALA A 456 31.08 -28.10 55.54
C ALA A 456 30.03 -28.36 54.46
N ARG A 457 30.24 -27.87 53.23
CA ARG A 457 29.34 -28.17 52.11
C ARG A 457 29.33 -29.66 51.77
N GLY A 458 30.50 -30.29 51.65
CA GLY A 458 30.62 -31.73 51.38
C GLY A 458 29.89 -32.59 52.41
N VAL A 459 30.07 -32.26 53.69
CA VAL A 459 29.39 -32.91 54.81
C VAL A 459 27.87 -32.71 54.76
N ASN A 460 27.39 -31.49 54.52
CA ASN A 460 25.96 -31.21 54.45
C ASN A 460 25.26 -31.84 53.23
N GLN A 461 26.01 -32.21 52.19
CA GLN A 461 25.49 -32.95 51.03
C GLN A 461 25.59 -34.48 51.20
N ALA A 462 26.34 -34.97 52.18
CA ALA A 462 26.52 -36.39 52.42
C ALA A 462 25.26 -37.01 53.06
N SER A 463 24.92 -38.22 52.67
CA SER A 463 23.89 -39.06 53.28
C SER A 463 24.49 -40.15 54.16
N PHE A 464 23.66 -40.89 54.89
CA PHE A 464 24.09 -42.04 55.69
C PHE A 464 25.06 -42.96 54.93
N ASN A 465 26.21 -43.19 55.53
CA ASN A 465 27.31 -44.04 55.06
C ASN A 465 28.04 -43.53 53.80
N ASP A 466 27.85 -42.26 53.42
CA ASP A 466 28.64 -41.63 52.37
C ASP A 466 30.07 -41.34 52.84
N GLU A 467 31.00 -41.31 51.88
CA GLU A 467 32.39 -40.90 52.10
C GLU A 467 32.59 -39.45 51.67
N VAL A 468 33.39 -38.69 52.42
CA VAL A 468 33.80 -37.32 52.06
C VAL A 468 35.33 -37.30 51.91
N TYR A 469 35.78 -37.19 50.66
CA TYR A 469 37.19 -37.13 50.30
C TYR A 469 37.64 -35.68 50.20
N ILE A 470 38.61 -35.31 51.03
CA ILE A 470 39.13 -33.96 51.13
C ILE A 470 40.53 -33.93 50.52
N ALA A 471 40.68 -33.16 49.45
CA ALA A 471 41.93 -33.03 48.73
C ALA A 471 42.96 -32.24 49.54
N SER A 472 44.25 -32.48 49.27
CA SER A 472 45.37 -31.76 49.87
C SER A 472 45.21 -30.25 49.73
N GLY A 473 45.44 -29.53 50.83
CA GLY A 473 45.21 -28.10 50.91
C GLY A 473 45.06 -27.60 52.35
N SER A 474 44.90 -26.28 52.49
CA SER A 474 44.58 -25.62 53.75
C SER A 474 43.16 -25.07 53.67
N TYR A 475 42.30 -25.50 54.59
CA TYR A 475 40.88 -25.15 54.67
C TYR A 475 40.66 -24.29 55.91
N ALA A 476 40.28 -23.04 55.70
CA ALA A 476 39.93 -22.11 56.77
C ALA A 476 38.45 -22.29 57.15
N GLU A 477 38.14 -23.34 57.91
CA GLU A 477 36.79 -23.73 58.29
C GLU A 477 36.70 -24.05 59.79
N SER A 478 35.52 -23.86 60.36
CA SER A 478 35.21 -24.20 61.75
C SER A 478 33.73 -24.54 61.90
N ALA A 479 33.37 -25.14 63.03
CA ALA A 479 32.01 -25.57 63.38
C ALA A 479 31.34 -26.47 62.32
N ILE A 480 32.09 -27.38 61.71
CA ILE A 480 31.61 -28.32 60.70
C ILE A 480 30.71 -29.37 61.39
N PRO A 481 29.41 -29.45 61.07
CA PRO A 481 28.48 -30.30 61.78
C PRO A 481 28.51 -31.74 61.25
N LEU A 482 28.78 -32.72 62.11
CA LEU A 482 28.69 -34.15 61.78
C LEU A 482 27.40 -34.72 62.36
N ASN A 483 26.32 -34.59 61.59
CA ASN A 483 24.96 -34.93 62.00
C ASN A 483 24.51 -36.34 61.61
N ASP A 484 25.34 -37.09 60.88
CA ASP A 484 25.02 -38.42 60.38
C ASP A 484 26.26 -39.34 60.47
N THR A 485 26.09 -40.63 60.18
CA THR A 485 27.18 -41.60 60.06
C THR A 485 27.83 -41.48 58.69
N ILE A 486 28.84 -40.62 58.57
CA ILE A 486 29.61 -40.39 57.33
C ILE A 486 31.11 -40.59 57.54
N HIS A 487 31.85 -40.84 56.46
CA HIS A 487 33.27 -41.19 56.52
C HIS A 487 34.15 -40.11 55.88
N LEU A 488 34.73 -39.24 56.71
CA LEU A 488 35.61 -38.17 56.24
C LEU A 488 37.05 -38.68 56.19
N SER A 489 37.73 -38.41 55.07
CA SER A 489 39.16 -38.69 54.94
C SER A 489 39.88 -37.58 54.17
N GLY A 490 41.03 -37.16 54.70
CA GLY A 490 41.92 -36.19 54.06
C GLY A 490 43.08 -36.82 53.31
N GLY A 491 43.99 -35.96 52.89
CA GLY A 491 45.26 -36.28 52.23
C GLY A 491 45.10 -36.78 50.80
N TRP A 492 43.93 -36.62 50.18
CA TRP A 492 43.72 -37.06 48.80
C TRP A 492 44.46 -36.15 47.81
N THR A 493 45.13 -36.75 46.84
CA THR A 493 45.60 -36.03 45.64
C THR A 493 44.42 -35.40 44.88
N SER A 494 44.66 -34.40 44.03
CA SER A 494 43.60 -33.71 43.26
C SER A 494 42.78 -34.62 42.33
N GLY A 495 43.27 -35.81 42.01
CA GLY A 495 42.53 -36.83 41.26
C GLY A 495 41.77 -37.84 42.13
N TYR A 496 41.85 -37.73 43.46
CA TYR A 496 41.18 -38.59 44.44
C TYR A 496 41.47 -40.10 44.26
N ARG A 497 42.71 -40.44 43.88
CA ARG A 497 43.15 -41.84 43.67
C ARG A 497 44.17 -42.34 44.69
N VAL A 498 44.89 -41.42 45.33
CA VAL A 498 46.00 -41.71 46.25
C VAL A 498 45.90 -40.78 47.45
N GLN A 499 46.13 -41.31 48.65
CA GLN A 499 46.29 -40.56 49.88
C GLN A 499 47.77 -40.36 50.22
N GLU A 500 48.18 -39.13 50.54
CA GLU A 500 49.57 -38.72 50.77
C GLU A 500 49.89 -38.43 52.25
N GLY A 501 49.01 -38.80 53.17
CA GLY A 501 49.20 -38.60 54.62
C GLY A 501 48.43 -37.42 55.22
N PRO A 502 48.35 -37.34 56.57
CA PRO A 502 47.49 -36.39 57.27
C PRO A 502 47.99 -34.95 57.20
N GLU A 503 49.30 -34.73 57.03
CA GLU A 503 49.94 -33.41 56.96
C GLU A 503 49.57 -32.64 55.68
N LYS A 504 48.98 -33.32 54.70
CA LYS A 504 48.64 -32.73 53.40
C LYS A 504 47.29 -32.02 53.40
N THR A 505 46.41 -32.31 54.35
CA THR A 505 45.10 -31.66 54.49
C THR A 505 44.98 -31.02 55.85
N LEU A 506 45.16 -29.70 55.88
CA LEU A 506 45.06 -28.86 57.08
C LEU A 506 43.67 -28.23 57.16
N ILE A 507 42.99 -28.39 58.29
CA ILE A 507 41.79 -27.62 58.64
C ILE A 507 42.17 -26.69 59.79
N ASP A 508 42.07 -25.38 59.55
CA ASP A 508 42.48 -24.32 60.47
C ASP A 508 41.27 -23.46 60.88
N ALA A 509 40.86 -23.56 62.14
CA ALA A 509 39.77 -22.77 62.70
C ALA A 509 40.20 -21.37 63.19
N ALA A 510 41.47 -21.01 63.07
CA ALA A 510 42.04 -19.69 63.40
C ALA A 510 41.71 -19.16 64.82
N GLY A 511 41.44 -20.06 65.77
CA GLY A 511 41.07 -19.74 67.15
C GLY A 511 39.62 -19.25 67.32
N SER A 512 38.78 -19.37 66.29
CA SER A 512 37.43 -18.77 66.25
C SER A 512 36.32 -19.67 66.82
N ALA A 513 36.42 -20.99 66.63
CA ALA A 513 35.48 -21.99 67.12
C ALA A 513 36.11 -23.40 67.14
N LEU A 514 35.38 -24.40 67.62
CA LEU A 514 35.73 -25.82 67.43
C LEU A 514 35.73 -26.18 65.94
N ILE A 515 36.42 -27.23 65.52
CA ILE A 515 36.49 -27.62 64.10
C ILE A 515 35.31 -28.53 63.71
N PHE A 516 35.11 -29.64 64.41
CA PHE A 516 34.00 -30.58 64.15
C PHE A 516 33.03 -30.66 65.35
N ASP A 517 31.73 -30.49 65.07
CA ASP A 517 30.65 -30.66 66.04
C ASP A 517 29.87 -31.95 65.72
N VAL A 518 30.10 -33.02 66.49
CA VAL A 518 29.40 -34.29 66.30
C VAL A 518 28.07 -34.28 67.06
N ALA A 519 26.97 -34.44 66.34
CA ALA A 519 25.64 -34.43 66.92
C ALA A 519 25.45 -35.54 67.97
N PRO A 520 24.62 -35.31 69.01
CA PRO A 520 24.29 -36.35 69.98
C PRO A 520 23.43 -37.46 69.37
N GLY A 521 23.62 -38.71 69.84
CA GLY A 521 22.77 -39.85 69.50
C GLY A 521 23.53 -41.15 69.23
N ALA A 522 22.98 -42.29 69.69
CA ALA A 522 23.61 -43.62 69.56
C ALA A 522 23.75 -44.12 68.11
N ALA A 523 23.05 -43.48 67.17
CA ALA A 523 23.12 -43.74 65.74
C ALA A 523 24.16 -42.89 65.00
N ILE A 524 24.77 -41.89 65.65
CA ILE A 524 25.76 -41.00 65.04
C ILE A 524 27.15 -41.62 65.20
N ARG A 525 27.73 -42.11 64.10
CA ARG A 525 29.00 -42.88 64.09
C ARG A 525 29.97 -42.44 62.98
N PRO A 526 30.25 -41.13 62.82
CA PRO A 526 31.14 -40.69 61.75
C PRO A 526 32.56 -41.20 61.97
N SER A 527 33.31 -41.43 60.89
CA SER A 527 34.75 -41.66 60.98
C SER A 527 35.52 -40.47 60.41
N ILE A 528 36.64 -40.13 61.05
CA ILE A 528 37.56 -39.10 60.57
C ILE A 528 38.95 -39.72 60.48
N SER A 529 39.59 -39.60 59.31
CA SER A 529 40.94 -40.09 59.09
C SER A 529 41.78 -39.12 58.25
N ASN A 530 43.10 -39.20 58.40
CA ASN A 530 44.07 -38.56 57.51
C ASN A 530 43.93 -37.02 57.38
N LEU A 531 43.64 -36.31 58.48
CA LEU A 531 43.51 -34.85 58.55
C LEU A 531 44.44 -34.25 59.62
N THR A 532 44.95 -33.05 59.36
CA THR A 532 45.61 -32.18 60.36
C THR A 532 44.63 -31.12 60.83
N LEU A 533 44.34 -31.08 62.14
CA LEU A 533 43.39 -30.14 62.73
C LEU A 533 44.15 -29.11 63.57
N GLN A 534 43.98 -27.81 63.29
CA GLN A 534 44.76 -26.76 63.94
C GLN A 534 43.89 -25.57 64.41
N ASN A 535 44.33 -24.95 65.51
CA ASN A 535 43.77 -23.71 66.07
C ASN A 535 42.26 -23.76 66.35
N GLY A 536 41.69 -24.91 66.71
CA GLY A 536 40.32 -24.98 67.22
C GLY A 536 40.20 -24.42 68.65
N ALA A 537 39.13 -23.68 68.94
CA ALA A 537 38.88 -23.08 70.26
C ALA A 537 37.39 -23.15 70.64
N SER A 538 37.08 -23.54 71.88
CA SER A 538 35.70 -23.59 72.39
C SER A 538 35.62 -22.94 73.77
N GLY A 539 34.52 -22.23 74.04
CA GLY A 539 34.18 -21.75 75.39
C GLY A 539 33.66 -22.87 76.31
N GLY A 540 33.40 -24.05 75.76
CA GLY A 540 33.03 -25.28 76.47
C GLY A 540 33.98 -26.45 76.15
N PRO A 541 33.54 -27.70 76.32
CA PRO A 541 34.34 -28.87 75.96
C PRO A 541 34.69 -28.92 74.47
N GLY A 542 35.82 -29.57 74.14
CA GLY A 542 36.21 -29.91 72.76
C GLY A 542 36.75 -28.74 71.93
N GLY A 543 38.07 -28.48 72.00
CA GLY A 543 38.70 -27.41 71.21
C GLY A 543 38.77 -27.70 69.71
N ALA A 544 39.07 -28.93 69.30
CA ALA A 544 39.06 -29.33 67.89
C ALA A 544 37.79 -30.13 67.52
N ILE A 545 37.42 -31.12 68.34
CA ILE A 545 36.24 -31.97 68.11
C ILE A 545 35.41 -31.98 69.39
N LEU A 546 34.12 -31.69 69.25
CA LEU A 546 33.11 -31.90 70.29
C LEU A 546 32.29 -33.14 69.93
N VAL A 547 32.15 -34.08 70.88
CA VAL A 547 31.37 -35.30 70.69
C VAL A 547 30.09 -35.23 71.52
N GLY A 548 28.95 -35.16 70.84
CA GLY A 548 27.63 -35.15 71.45
C GLY A 548 27.33 -36.41 72.25
N SER A 549 26.46 -36.28 73.25
CA SER A 549 26.09 -37.40 74.13
C SER A 549 25.60 -38.63 73.36
N GLY A 550 26.17 -39.80 73.65
CA GLY A 550 25.78 -41.08 73.04
C GLY A 550 26.35 -41.34 71.63
N ALA A 551 26.96 -40.36 70.97
CA ALA A 551 27.62 -40.56 69.69
C ALA A 551 28.87 -41.45 69.82
N GLN A 552 29.23 -42.16 68.75
CA GLN A 552 30.38 -43.09 68.74
C GLN A 552 31.26 -42.83 67.50
N PRO A 553 31.95 -41.68 67.42
CA PRO A 553 32.84 -41.38 66.31
C PRO A 553 34.09 -42.26 66.35
N ARG A 554 34.66 -42.53 65.18
CA ARG A 554 35.91 -43.29 65.02
C ARG A 554 37.02 -42.39 64.47
N LEU A 555 38.14 -42.32 65.17
CA LEU A 555 39.34 -41.65 64.69
C LEU A 555 40.32 -42.72 64.21
N ASP A 556 40.53 -42.79 62.90
CA ASP A 556 41.37 -43.81 62.27
C ASP A 556 42.74 -43.25 61.92
N THR A 557 43.77 -43.99 62.32
CA THR A 557 45.11 -43.90 61.74
C THR A 557 45.15 -44.85 60.56
N VAL A 558 45.43 -44.33 59.35
CA VAL A 558 45.68 -45.18 58.18
C VAL A 558 46.94 -46.00 58.39
#